data_AF-A0A2L2YVL5-F1
#
_entry.id   AF-A0A2L2YVL5-F1
#
_cell.length_a   1.000
_cell.length_b   1.000
_cell.length_c   1.000
_cell.angle_alpha   90.00
_cell.angle_beta   90.00
_cell.angle_gamma   90.00
#
_symmetry.space_group_name_H-M   'P 1'
#
loop_
_entity.id
_entity.type
_entity.pdbx_description
1 polymer ?
#
loop_
_entity_poly.entity_id
_entity_poly.type
_entity_poly.pdbx_seq_one_letter_code
_entity_poly.pdbx_strand_id
1 'polypeptide(L)' 'GIRHEGTMCDTCRQQPIFGIRWKCAECTNYDLCSSCYHGDKHHLRHRFFRITTPGSDRVLTDPRRKS' A
#
# COMPACT_ATOMS: atom_id res chain seq x y z
N GLY A 1 7.24 0.01 -16.64
CA GLY A 1 6.99 0.81 -15.41
C GLY A 1 7.43 0.05 -14.18
N ILE A 2 7.45 0.71 -13.02
CA ILE A 2 7.78 0.10 -11.72
C ILE A 2 6.70 -0.90 -11.32
N ARG A 3 7.11 -2.08 -10.87
CA ARG A 3 6.22 -3.16 -10.42
C ARG A 3 6.82 -3.88 -9.23
N HIS A 4 5.98 -4.30 -8.29
CA HIS A 4 6.37 -5.05 -7.10
C HIS A 4 5.98 -6.52 -7.29
N GLU A 5 6.91 -7.33 -7.82
CA GLU A 5 6.69 -8.76 -8.02
C GLU A 5 6.37 -9.48 -6.71
N GLY A 6 5.52 -10.53 -6.80
CA GLY A 6 5.09 -11.29 -5.62
C GLY A 6 4.16 -10.54 -4.66
N THR A 7 3.59 -9.40 -5.09
CA THR A 7 2.63 -8.63 -4.29
C THR A 7 1.28 -8.54 -4.98
N MET A 8 0.21 -8.48 -4.20
CA MET A 8 -1.16 -8.37 -4.69
C MET A 8 -1.87 -7.28 -3.89
N CYS A 9 -2.66 -6.44 -4.56
CA CYS A 9 -3.58 -5.54 -3.85
C CYS A 9 -4.72 -6.37 -3.24
N ASP A 10 -4.86 -6.36 -1.92
CA ASP A 10 -5.88 -7.16 -1.21
C ASP A 10 -7.31 -6.68 -1.48
N THR A 11 -7.49 -5.46 -1.98
CA THR A 11 -8.82 -4.93 -2.34
C THR A 11 -9.22 -5.25 -3.78
N CYS A 12 -8.41 -4.85 -4.77
CA CYS A 12 -8.78 -4.99 -6.19
C CYS A 12 -8.15 -6.21 -6.88
N ARG A 13 -7.38 -7.02 -6.15
CA ARG A 13 -6.69 -8.22 -6.66
C ARG A 13 -5.68 -7.95 -7.79
N GLN A 14 -5.28 -6.70 -8.00
CA GLN A 14 -4.19 -6.38 -8.94
C GLN A 14 -2.90 -7.08 -8.52
N GLN A 15 -2.31 -7.86 -9.44
CA GLN A 15 -1.07 -8.59 -9.25
C GLN A 15 -0.24 -8.55 -10.54
N PRO A 16 1.05 -8.15 -10.51
CA PRO A 16 1.71 -7.48 -9.39
C PRO A 16 1.15 -6.08 -9.12
N ILE A 17 1.44 -5.47 -7.97
CA ILE A 17 1.14 -4.04 -7.76
C ILE A 17 2.06 -3.21 -8.65
N PHE A 18 1.46 -2.34 -9.48
CA PHE A 18 2.18 -1.39 -10.33
C PHE A 18 2.29 -0.02 -9.67
N GLY A 19 3.42 0.67 -9.87
CA GLY A 19 3.71 1.95 -9.23
C GLY A 19 4.04 1.79 -7.75
N ILE A 20 3.51 2.69 -6.91
CA ILE A 20 3.76 2.67 -5.46
C ILE A 20 2.95 1.56 -4.79
N ARG A 21 3.62 0.74 -3.99
CA ARG A 21 3.02 -0.22 -3.07
C ARG A 21 2.76 0.42 -1.71
N TRP A 22 1.53 0.25 -1.22
CA TRP A 22 1.10 0.73 0.09
C TRP A 22 0.87 -0.45 1.02
N LYS A 23 1.84 -0.75 1.87
CA LYS A 23 1.76 -1.85 2.83
C LYS A 23 1.17 -1.36 4.15
N CYS A 24 0.10 -1.96 4.64
CA CYS A 24 -0.41 -1.60 5.97
C CYS A 24 0.64 -1.94 7.05
N ALA A 25 0.91 -0.99 7.95
CA ALA A 25 1.87 -1.16 9.04
C ALA A 25 1.30 -1.91 10.24
N GLU A 26 -0.03 -2.02 10.32
CA GLU A 26 -0.78 -2.57 11.46
C GLU A 26 -1.40 -3.94 11.16
N CYS A 27 -1.55 -4.29 9.87
CA CYS A 27 -2.10 -5.57 9.46
C CYS A 27 -1.00 -6.51 8.93
N THR A 28 -1.13 -7.78 9.26
CA THR A 28 -0.25 -8.83 8.73
C THR A 28 -0.50 -9.00 7.22
N ASN A 29 0.56 -8.84 6.44
CA ASN A 29 0.57 -9.06 4.99
C ASN A 29 -0.56 -8.38 4.18
N TYR A 30 -0.94 -7.15 4.54
CA TYR A 30 -1.95 -6.40 3.80
C TYR A 30 -1.32 -5.30 2.93
N ASP A 31 -1.62 -5.30 1.63
CA ASP A 31 -1.06 -4.43 0.61
C ASP A 31 -2.16 -3.80 -0.26
N LEU A 32 -1.99 -2.52 -0.60
CA LEU A 32 -2.84 -1.78 -1.51
C LEU A 32 -2.03 -1.22 -2.67
N CYS A 33 -2.64 -1.20 -3.86
CA CYS A 33 -2.16 -0.35 -4.96
C CYS A 33 -2.54 1.12 -4.72
N SER A 34 -1.94 2.03 -5.48
CA SER A 34 -2.21 3.46 -5.33
C SER A 34 -3.68 3.83 -5.54
N SER A 35 -4.38 3.20 -6.48
CA SER A 35 -5.81 3.47 -6.70
C SER A 35 -6.68 3.09 -5.50
N CYS A 36 -6.38 1.97 -4.84
CA CYS A 36 -7.11 1.55 -3.64
C CYS A 36 -6.72 2.37 -2.41
N TYR A 37 -5.45 2.75 -2.28
CA TYR A 37 -5.00 3.60 -1.18
C TYR A 37 -5.68 4.98 -1.19
N HIS A 38 -5.72 5.65 -2.35
CA HIS A 38 -6.38 6.96 -2.52
C HIS A 38 -7.89 6.86 -2.69
N GLY A 39 -8.42 5.68 -3.06
CA GLY A 39 -9.86 5.38 -3.06
C GLY A 39 -10.40 5.00 -1.70
N ASP A 40 -9.69 5.36 -0.61
CA ASP A 40 -10.09 5.15 0.78
C ASP A 40 -10.48 3.70 1.11
N LYS A 41 -9.82 2.74 0.47
CA LYS A 41 -9.99 1.31 0.78
C LYS A 41 -9.17 0.95 2.02
N HIS A 42 -9.63 -0.06 2.76
CA HIS A 42 -9.09 -0.45 4.08
C HIS A 42 -9.28 0.62 5.18
N HIS A 43 -8.95 0.30 6.43
CA HIS A 43 -9.07 1.21 7.56
C HIS A 43 -8.26 2.51 7.36
N LEU A 44 -8.93 3.66 7.39
CA LEU A 44 -8.32 4.98 7.17
C LEU A 44 -7.48 5.45 8.37
N ARG A 45 -7.70 4.84 9.54
CA ARG A 45 -6.92 5.10 10.76
C ARG A 45 -5.60 4.33 10.77
N HIS A 46 -5.44 3.29 9.95
CA HIS A 46 -4.20 2.54 9.91
C HIS A 46 -3.13 3.32 9.16
N ARG A 47 -1.91 3.25 9.66
CA ARG A 47 -0.72 3.75 8.97
C ARG A 47 -0.26 2.79 7.90
N PHE A 48 0.44 3.32 6.90
CA PHE A 48 0.97 2.56 5.77
C PHE A 48 2.45 2.85 5.58
N PHE A 49 3.18 1.85 5.13
CA PHE A 49 4.48 2.04 4.51
C PHE A 49 4.29 2.34 3.03
N ARG A 50 4.82 3.48 2.60
CA ARG A 50 4.96 3.84 1.19
C ARG A 50 6.26 3.23 0.66
N ILE A 51 6.14 2.39 -0.36
CA ILE A 51 7.27 1.72 -1.02
C ILE A 51 7.23 2.10 -2.49
N THR A 52 8.14 2.98 -2.92
CA THR A 52 8.10 3.58 -4.26
C THR A 52 8.68 2.68 -5.33
N THR A 53 9.72 1.90 -5.00
CA THR A 53 10.35 0.94 -5.92
C THR A 53 10.78 -0.31 -5.16
N PRO A 54 10.92 -1.48 -5.82
CA PRO A 54 11.57 -2.62 -5.21
C PRO A 54 12.97 -2.24 -4.69
N GLY A 55 13.24 -2.51 -3.41
CA GLY A 55 14.52 -2.16 -2.77
C GLY A 55 14.61 -0.76 -2.18
N SER A 56 13.59 0.10 -2.34
CA SER A 56 13.57 1.39 -1.62
C SER A 56 13.26 1.21 -0.14
N ASP A 57 13.68 2.19 0.66
CA ASP A 57 13.26 2.27 2.06
C ASP A 57 11.74 2.36 2.18
N ARG A 58 11.24 1.76 3.26
CA ARG A 58 9.82 1.79 3.63
C ARG A 58 9.57 3.05 4.44
N VAL A 59 8.88 4.02 3.87
CA VAL A 59 8.56 5.28 4.56
C VAL A 59 7.20 5.14 5.24
N LEU A 60 7.16 5.21 6.57
CA LEU A 60 5.90 5.20 7.33
C LEU A 60 5.13 6.51 7.09
N THR A 61 3.85 6.40 6.75
CA THR A 61 2.97 7.56 6.55
C THR A 61 2.05 7.77 7.75
N ASP A 62 1.58 9.00 7.90
CA ASP A 62 0.46 9.31 8.79
C ASP A 62 -0.81 8.55 8.37
N PRO A 63 -1.78 8.36 9.29
CA PRO A 63 -3.11 7.87 8.96
C PRO A 63 -3.80 8.78 7.93
N ARG A 64 -4.55 8.18 7.00
CA ARG A 64 -5.31 8.90 5.97
C ARG A 64 -6.43 9.75 6.57
N ARG A 65 -7.00 9.32 7.69
CA ARG A 65 -7.95 10.09 8.48
C ARG A 65 -7.41 10.34 9.88
N LYS A 66 -7.14 11.62 10.20
CA LYS A 66 -6.91 12.08 11.57
C LYS A 66 -8.28 12.22 12.26
N SER A 67 -8.34 11.86 13.55
CA SER A 67 -9.59 11.88 14.32
C SER A 67 -10.14 13.30 14.47
#